data_AF-A0A2I1HVK1-F1
#
_entry.id   AF-A0A2I1HVK1-F1
#
_cell.length_a   1.000
_cell.length_b   1.000
_cell.length_c   1.000
_cell.angle_alpha   90.00
_cell.angle_beta   90.00
_cell.angle_gamma   90.00
#
_symmetry.space_group_name_H-M   'P 1'
#
loop_
_entity.id
_entity.type
_entity.pdbx_description
1 polymer ?
#
loop_
_entity_poly.entity_id
_entity_poly.type
_entity_poly.pdbx_seq_one_letter_code
_entity_poly.pdbx_strand_id
1 'polypeptide(L)'
;MGTSFYSCICGYRYFIGECGKPVATGSCPDCGKMIGGSDHVPVAGNNRIQIQPLAINHLTGYVGELVSQNMNHFVRSLRPIAYRILHLIVHALIGASEPPTALAFLRKNNQTATDSEMYCMNHIRNDWEILKKLLNCSDDKLALMFHSLISLMMERPPTANQTSYPERMNWETSFRDNYVTPLTTNITATATNYHFSYG
;
A
#
# COMPACT_ATOMS: atom_id res chain seq x y z
N MET A 1 23.90 -5.34 18.99
CA MET A 1 24.37 -5.60 17.62
C MET A 1 23.63 -4.64 16.71
N GLY A 2 24.34 -3.85 15.92
CA GLY A 2 23.80 -2.68 15.24
C GLY A 2 23.92 -2.82 13.73
N THR A 3 22.82 -2.63 13.01
CA THR A 3 22.83 -2.47 11.55
C THR A 3 22.94 -0.99 11.22
N SER A 4 23.69 -0.64 10.19
CA SER A 4 23.70 0.73 9.63
C SER A 4 23.55 0.70 8.13
N PHE A 5 23.00 1.78 7.59
CA PHE A 5 22.77 1.92 6.17
C PHE A 5 23.75 2.90 5.56
N TYR A 6 24.09 2.66 4.30
CA TYR A 6 25.01 3.45 3.52
C TYR A 6 24.44 3.69 2.12
N SER A 7 24.92 4.74 1.45
CA SER A 7 24.61 5.03 0.06
C SER A 7 25.87 5.05 -0.79
N CYS A 8 25.83 4.37 -1.93
CA CYS A 8 26.82 4.50 -2.99
C CYS A 8 26.78 5.91 -3.60
N ILE A 9 27.86 6.33 -4.26
CA ILE A 9 27.94 7.61 -4.99
C ILE A 9 26.85 7.75 -6.08
N CYS A 10 26.32 6.64 -6.61
CA CYS A 10 25.21 6.66 -7.56
C CYS A 10 23.82 6.73 -6.91
N GLY A 11 23.73 6.66 -5.59
CA GLY A 11 22.46 6.66 -4.83
C GLY A 11 21.94 5.29 -4.39
N TYR A 12 22.53 4.18 -4.85
CA TYR A 12 22.14 2.83 -4.42
C TYR A 12 22.32 2.66 -2.90
N ARG A 13 21.28 2.19 -2.21
CA ARG A 13 21.27 2.01 -0.75
C ARG A 13 21.58 0.57 -0.38
N TYR A 14 22.46 0.39 0.59
CA TYR A 14 22.84 -0.92 1.12
C TYR A 14 22.97 -0.87 2.65
N PHE A 15 23.05 -2.03 3.30
CA PHE A 15 23.19 -2.14 4.75
C PHE A 15 24.41 -2.96 5.14
N ILE A 16 24.94 -2.67 6.32
CA ILE A 16 26.05 -3.39 6.94
C ILE A 16 25.56 -3.91 8.29
N GLY A 17 25.66 -5.22 8.49
CA GLY A 17 25.22 -5.91 9.71
C GLY A 17 26.25 -5.86 10.84
N GLU A 18 25.99 -6.67 11.87
CA GLU A 18 26.84 -6.90 13.06
C GLU A 18 27.15 -5.67 13.92
N CYS A 19 28.12 -4.86 13.48
CA CYS A 19 28.59 -3.64 14.14
C CYS A 19 28.18 -2.36 13.40
N GLY A 20 27.62 -2.48 12.19
CA GLY A 20 27.10 -1.36 11.41
C GLY A 20 28.20 -0.49 10.80
N LYS A 21 29.43 -1.00 10.70
CA LYS A 21 30.56 -0.29 10.12
C LYS A 21 31.25 -1.18 9.08
N PRO A 22 31.72 -0.61 7.95
CA PRO A 22 32.28 -1.39 6.85
C PRO A 22 33.61 -2.04 7.23
N VAL A 23 33.68 -3.36 7.04
CA VAL A 23 34.90 -4.18 7.19
C VAL A 23 35.21 -4.99 5.93
N ALA A 24 34.34 -4.91 4.93
CA ALA A 24 34.51 -5.54 3.63
C ALA A 24 34.01 -4.63 2.51
N THR A 25 34.55 -4.84 1.31
CA THR A 25 34.17 -4.14 0.08
C THR A 25 33.40 -5.04 -0.87
N GLY A 26 32.56 -4.45 -1.71
CA GLY A 26 31.85 -5.13 -2.80
C GLY A 26 31.64 -4.21 -4.00
N SER A 27 30.97 -4.72 -5.04
CA SER A 27 30.59 -3.91 -6.22
C SER A 27 29.12 -3.49 -6.13
N CYS A 28 28.84 -2.23 -6.44
CA CYS A 28 27.49 -1.68 -6.51
C CYS A 28 26.69 -2.39 -7.62
N PRO A 29 25.51 -2.96 -7.34
CA PRO A 29 24.68 -3.60 -8.36
C PRO A 29 24.23 -2.64 -9.47
N ASP A 30 24.05 -1.35 -9.16
CA ASP A 30 23.51 -0.37 -10.11
C ASP A 30 24.59 0.22 -11.03
N CYS A 31 25.74 0.61 -10.47
CA CYS A 31 26.77 1.35 -11.22
C CYS A 31 28.14 0.66 -11.29
N GLY A 32 28.28 -0.53 -10.69
CA GLY A 32 29.53 -1.29 -10.66
C GLY A 32 30.65 -0.68 -9.78
N LYS A 33 30.49 0.55 -9.27
CA LYS A 33 31.50 1.19 -8.41
C LYS A 33 31.60 0.48 -7.05
N MET A 34 32.77 0.60 -6.41
CA MET A 34 33.02 -0.03 -5.12
C MET A 34 32.10 0.54 -4.01
N ILE A 35 31.57 -0.36 -3.17
CA ILE A 35 30.77 -0.08 -1.97
C ILE A 35 31.38 -0.78 -0.77
N GLY A 36 30.98 -0.37 0.45
CA GLY A 36 31.53 -0.92 1.70
C GLY A 36 32.76 -0.14 2.16
N GLY A 37 33.81 -0.84 2.61
CA GLY A 37 35.03 -0.24 3.13
C GLY A 37 35.84 -1.18 4.04
N SER A 38 36.89 -0.67 4.66
CA SER A 38 37.81 -1.42 5.53
C SER A 38 38.11 -0.63 6.80
N ASP A 39 38.49 -1.31 7.88
CA ASP A 39 38.83 -0.68 9.17
C ASP A 39 37.76 0.30 9.70
N HIS A 40 36.49 -0.03 9.46
CA HIS A 40 35.33 0.80 9.79
C HIS A 40 35.24 2.13 9.03
N VAL A 41 36.05 2.31 7.98
CA VAL A 41 36.07 3.49 7.11
C VAL A 41 35.40 3.15 5.78
N PRO A 42 34.34 3.86 5.37
CA PRO A 42 33.71 3.63 4.07
C PRO A 42 34.61 4.07 2.93
N VAL A 43 34.50 3.41 1.78
CA VAL A 43 35.18 3.84 0.56
C VAL A 43 34.74 5.26 0.16
N ALA A 44 35.65 6.02 -0.45
CA ALA A 44 35.41 7.43 -0.76
C ALA A 44 34.11 7.65 -1.55
N GLY A 45 33.32 8.65 -1.13
CA GLY A 45 32.02 8.97 -1.74
C GLY A 45 30.86 8.07 -1.30
N ASN A 46 31.10 7.02 -0.51
CA ASN A 46 30.03 6.28 0.16
C ASN A 46 29.77 6.90 1.53
N ASN A 47 28.51 7.24 1.80
CA ASN A 47 28.14 7.95 3.02
C ASN A 47 27.26 7.06 3.89
N ARG A 48 27.51 7.07 5.20
CA ARG A 48 26.57 6.50 6.17
C ARG A 48 25.31 7.33 6.10
N ILE A 49 24.19 6.70 5.79
CA ILE A 49 22.90 7.35 5.79
C ILE A 49 22.17 6.96 7.06
N GLN A 50 21.60 7.96 7.73
CA GLN A 50 20.47 7.64 8.58
C GLN A 50 19.34 7.26 7.63
N ILE A 51 19.02 5.96 7.58
CA ILE A 51 17.63 5.61 7.29
C ILE A 51 16.88 6.04 8.54
N GLN A 52 16.47 7.31 8.58
CA GLN A 52 15.19 7.62 9.19
C GLN A 52 14.23 6.62 8.55
N PRO A 53 13.51 5.79 9.33
CA PRO A 53 12.62 4.77 8.81
C PRO A 53 11.75 5.41 7.75
N LEU A 54 12.17 5.24 6.50
CA LEU A 54 11.87 5.98 5.27
C LEU A 54 10.93 7.19 5.43
N ALA A 55 11.15 8.12 6.37
CA ALA A 55 10.08 8.98 6.90
C ALA A 55 8.69 8.38 6.65
N ILE A 56 8.41 7.12 7.11
CA ILE A 56 7.26 6.30 6.66
C ILE A 56 6.10 7.25 6.50
N ASN A 57 5.77 7.61 5.26
CA ASN A 57 4.99 8.80 4.95
C ASN A 57 4.00 9.06 6.08
N HIS A 58 4.29 10.01 6.98
CA HIS A 58 3.44 10.36 8.12
C HIS A 58 2.21 11.13 7.59
N LEU A 59 1.67 10.65 6.47
CA LEU A 59 0.42 11.07 5.90
C LEU A 59 -0.64 10.51 6.84
N THR A 60 -1.05 11.41 7.72
CA THR A 60 -2.07 11.14 8.72
C THR A 60 -3.42 11.11 8.01
N GLY A 61 -4.21 10.06 8.26
CA GLY A 61 -5.54 9.96 7.69
C GLY A 61 -5.55 9.61 6.21
N TYR A 62 -6.49 10.19 5.49
CA TYR A 62 -6.69 9.98 4.06
C TYR A 62 -5.65 10.76 3.25
N VAL A 63 -5.04 10.09 2.27
CA VAL A 63 -4.04 10.70 1.39
C VAL A 63 -4.68 11.00 0.06
N GLY A 64 -4.78 12.28 -0.28
CA GLY A 64 -5.15 12.70 -1.62
C GLY A 64 -4.05 12.35 -2.60
N GLU A 65 -4.32 11.44 -3.53
CA GLU A 65 -3.36 11.04 -4.55
C GLU A 65 -3.92 11.19 -5.96
N LEU A 66 -3.01 11.22 -6.94
CA LEU A 66 -3.39 11.13 -8.35
C LEU A 66 -3.65 9.68 -8.71
N VAL A 67 -4.49 9.47 -9.73
CA VAL A 67 -4.72 8.13 -10.28
C VAL A 67 -3.39 7.56 -10.78
N SER A 68 -3.05 6.36 -10.28
CA SER A 68 -1.79 5.69 -10.59
C SER A 68 -2.04 4.26 -11.08
N GLN A 69 -1.47 3.96 -12.26
CA GLN A 69 -1.46 2.64 -12.88
C GLN A 69 -0.38 1.71 -12.30
N ASN A 70 0.33 2.13 -11.26
CA ASN A 70 1.35 1.31 -10.63
C ASN A 70 0.72 0.10 -9.92
N MET A 71 0.91 -1.08 -10.49
CA MET A 71 0.40 -2.35 -9.96
C MET A 71 1.07 -2.77 -8.65
N ASN A 72 2.29 -2.31 -8.39
CA ASN A 72 3.09 -2.66 -7.22
C ASN A 72 3.00 -1.60 -6.11
N HIS A 73 2.06 -0.66 -6.22
CA HIS A 73 1.87 0.36 -5.19
C HIS A 73 1.37 -0.28 -3.89
N PHE A 74 2.03 0.04 -2.79
CA PHE A 74 1.63 -0.35 -1.45
C PHE A 74 1.78 0.85 -0.52
N VAL A 75 0.87 0.97 0.45
CA VAL A 75 0.92 2.01 1.48
C VAL A 75 1.18 1.33 2.81
N ARG A 76 2.20 1.81 3.53
CA ARG A 76 2.62 1.24 4.82
C ARG A 76 2.88 -0.28 4.71
N SER A 77 2.06 -1.11 5.35
CA SER A 77 2.14 -2.60 5.30
C SER A 77 1.06 -3.25 4.44
N LEU A 78 0.20 -2.44 3.81
CA LEU A 78 -0.94 -2.91 3.04
C LEU A 78 -0.47 -3.25 1.62
N ARG A 79 -0.38 -4.56 1.34
CA ARG A 79 0.06 -5.11 0.04
C ARG A 79 -0.87 -4.65 -1.10
N PRO A 80 -0.41 -4.66 -2.37
CA PRO A 80 -1.13 -4.04 -3.48
C PRO A 80 -2.61 -4.43 -3.61
N ILE A 81 -2.95 -5.72 -3.53
CA ILE A 81 -4.34 -6.18 -3.62
C ILE A 81 -5.20 -5.60 -2.49
N ALA A 82 -4.75 -5.72 -1.24
CA ALA A 82 -5.50 -5.21 -0.08
C ALA A 82 -5.60 -3.69 -0.09
N TYR A 83 -4.55 -3.00 -0.54
CA TYR A 83 -4.57 -1.56 -0.73
C TYR A 83 -5.59 -1.15 -1.78
N ARG A 84 -5.58 -1.75 -2.98
CA ARG A 84 -6.53 -1.40 -4.05
C ARG A 84 -7.98 -1.68 -3.65
N ILE A 85 -8.23 -2.76 -2.91
CA ILE A 85 -9.57 -3.06 -2.36
C ILE A 85 -10.00 -2.00 -1.36
N LEU A 86 -9.17 -1.69 -0.36
CA LEU A 86 -9.51 -0.70 0.66
C LEU A 86 -9.68 0.70 0.05
N HIS A 87 -8.80 1.07 -0.87
CA HIS A 87 -8.80 2.35 -1.55
C HIS A 87 -10.06 2.52 -2.41
N LEU A 88 -10.51 1.47 -3.11
CA LEU A 88 -11.77 1.46 -3.84
C LEU A 88 -12.97 1.65 -2.90
N ILE A 89 -13.03 0.91 -1.78
CA ILE A 89 -14.11 1.04 -0.78
C ILE A 89 -14.16 2.47 -0.23
N VAL A 90 -13.02 3.05 0.11
CA VAL A 90 -12.94 4.43 0.61
C VAL A 90 -13.48 5.43 -0.43
N HIS A 91 -13.09 5.29 -1.70
CA HIS A 91 -13.60 6.18 -2.76
C HIS A 91 -15.08 5.97 -3.07
N ALA A 92 -15.59 4.74 -2.95
CA ALA A 92 -17.02 4.48 -3.08
C ALA A 92 -17.82 5.16 -1.95
N LEU A 93 -17.31 5.12 -0.71
CA LEU A 93 -17.95 5.79 0.44
C LEU A 93 -17.91 7.32 0.31
N ILE A 94 -16.79 7.89 -0.12
CA ILE A 94 -16.67 9.33 -0.39
C ILE A 94 -17.61 9.72 -1.53
N GLY A 95 -17.61 8.97 -2.63
CA GLY A 95 -18.45 9.23 -3.81
C GLY A 95 -19.95 9.06 -3.56
N ALA A 96 -20.35 8.22 -2.61
CA ALA A 96 -21.74 8.07 -2.17
C ALA A 96 -22.21 9.19 -1.23
N SER A 97 -21.30 10.02 -0.72
CA SER A 97 -21.63 11.16 0.13
C SER A 97 -22.15 12.35 -0.70
N GLU A 98 -22.87 13.28 -0.06
CA GLU A 98 -23.35 14.50 -0.72
C GLU A 98 -22.18 15.26 -1.39
N PRO A 99 -22.28 15.69 -2.66
CA PRO A 99 -21.14 16.25 -3.40
C PRO A 99 -20.41 17.40 -2.70
N PRO A 100 -21.07 18.38 -2.05
CA PRO A 100 -20.38 19.45 -1.32
C PRO A 100 -19.56 18.93 -0.14
N THR A 101 -20.10 17.95 0.61
CA THR A 101 -19.41 17.31 1.73
C THR A 101 -18.21 16.51 1.27
N ALA A 102 -18.38 15.71 0.22
CA ALA A 102 -17.32 14.92 -0.38
C ALA A 102 -16.19 15.82 -0.91
N LEU A 103 -16.53 16.87 -1.65
CA LEU A 103 -15.55 17.82 -2.20
C LEU A 103 -14.81 18.58 -1.10
N ALA A 104 -15.50 19.00 -0.03
CA ALA A 104 -14.86 19.64 1.12
C ALA A 104 -13.85 18.70 1.81
N PHE A 105 -14.23 17.42 1.99
CA PHE A 105 -13.33 16.40 2.53
C PHE A 105 -12.10 16.19 1.62
N LEU A 106 -12.31 16.05 0.31
CA LEU A 106 -11.21 15.87 -0.64
C LEU A 106 -10.27 17.08 -0.65
N ARG A 107 -10.80 18.31 -0.71
CA ARG A 107 -9.98 19.54 -0.72
C ARG A 107 -9.13 19.73 0.53
N LYS A 108 -9.59 19.23 1.68
CA LYS A 108 -8.80 19.21 2.92
C LYS A 108 -7.52 18.36 2.79
N ASN A 109 -7.55 17.34 1.93
CA ASN A 109 -6.47 16.37 1.77
C ASN A 109 -5.79 16.42 0.40
N ASN A 110 -6.38 17.13 -0.57
CA ASN A 110 -5.92 17.35 -1.94
C ASN A 110 -6.42 18.69 -2.47
N GLN A 111 -5.59 19.73 -2.42
CA GLN A 111 -6.00 21.09 -2.79
C GLN A 111 -6.45 21.24 -4.25
N THR A 112 -6.12 20.28 -5.13
CA THR A 112 -6.49 20.34 -6.57
C THR A 112 -7.81 19.65 -6.88
N ALA A 113 -8.51 19.08 -5.90
CA ALA A 113 -9.81 18.44 -6.13
C ALA A 113 -10.89 19.48 -6.48
N THR A 114 -11.46 19.38 -7.67
CA THR A 114 -12.50 20.29 -8.18
C THR A 114 -13.88 19.64 -8.29
N ASP A 115 -13.90 18.33 -8.54
CA ASP A 115 -15.10 17.53 -8.76
C ASP A 115 -14.95 16.21 -7.99
N SER A 116 -15.75 16.01 -6.95
CA SER A 116 -15.69 14.83 -6.09
C SER A 116 -16.17 13.57 -6.78
N GLU A 117 -17.15 13.67 -7.67
CA GLU A 117 -17.69 12.52 -8.41
C GLU A 117 -16.65 12.02 -9.40
N MET A 118 -16.12 12.92 -10.23
CA MET A 118 -15.08 12.57 -11.20
C MET A 118 -13.84 12.03 -10.50
N TYR A 119 -13.41 12.65 -9.40
CA TYR A 119 -12.28 12.19 -8.61
C TYR A 119 -12.49 10.74 -8.12
N CYS A 120 -13.59 10.48 -7.41
CA CYS A 120 -13.87 9.15 -6.86
C CYS A 120 -14.04 8.10 -7.96
N MET A 121 -14.79 8.41 -9.02
CA MET A 121 -15.04 7.46 -10.11
C MET A 121 -13.78 7.12 -10.90
N ASN A 122 -12.85 8.07 -11.07
CA ASN A 122 -11.58 7.80 -11.73
C ASN A 122 -10.71 6.85 -10.90
N HIS A 123 -10.67 7.03 -9.57
CA HIS A 123 -9.97 6.10 -8.68
C HIS A 123 -10.63 4.71 -8.65
N ILE A 124 -11.95 4.63 -8.52
CA ILE A 124 -12.71 3.37 -8.51
C ILE A 124 -12.44 2.56 -9.80
N ARG A 125 -12.58 3.19 -10.97
CA ARG A 125 -12.32 2.53 -12.26
C ARG A 125 -10.88 2.04 -12.38
N ASN A 126 -9.92 2.87 -11.95
CA ASN A 126 -8.50 2.51 -11.98
C ASN A 126 -8.19 1.32 -11.07
N ASP A 127 -8.68 1.34 -9.84
CA ASP A 127 -8.45 0.25 -8.89
C ASP A 127 -9.10 -1.05 -9.36
N TRP A 128 -10.30 -0.97 -9.94
CA TRP A 128 -10.98 -2.11 -10.53
C TRP A 128 -10.13 -2.76 -11.64
N GLU A 129 -9.61 -1.97 -12.58
CA GLU A 129 -8.76 -2.48 -13.66
C GLU A 129 -7.43 -3.06 -13.16
N ILE A 130 -6.82 -2.45 -12.14
CA ILE A 130 -5.60 -2.99 -11.53
C ILE A 130 -5.89 -4.28 -10.78
N LEU A 131 -7.00 -4.37 -10.05
CA LEU A 131 -7.40 -5.59 -9.34
C LEU A 131 -7.64 -6.74 -10.29
N LYS A 132 -8.30 -6.52 -11.45
CA LYS A 132 -8.45 -7.57 -12.47
C LYS A 132 -7.11 -8.11 -12.94
N LYS A 133 -6.13 -7.22 -13.18
CA LYS A 133 -4.77 -7.61 -13.59
C LYS A 133 -4.03 -8.36 -12.48
N LEU A 134 -4.09 -7.88 -11.24
CA LEU A 134 -3.41 -8.48 -10.09
C LEU A 134 -3.98 -9.86 -9.72
N LEU A 135 -5.30 -10.03 -9.85
CA LEU A 135 -6.02 -11.26 -9.48
C LEU A 135 -6.25 -12.19 -10.68
N ASN A 136 -5.89 -11.76 -11.89
CA ASN A 136 -6.14 -12.46 -13.14
C ASN A 136 -7.59 -12.97 -13.26
N CYS A 137 -8.56 -12.05 -13.14
CA CYS A 137 -9.98 -12.39 -13.08
C CYS A 137 -10.84 -11.50 -13.98
N SER A 138 -12.07 -11.94 -14.26
CA SER A 138 -13.10 -11.18 -14.98
C SER A 138 -13.83 -10.19 -14.06
N ASP A 139 -14.54 -9.24 -14.66
CA ASP A 139 -15.41 -8.30 -13.94
C ASP A 139 -16.41 -9.02 -13.04
N ASP A 140 -17.07 -10.07 -13.53
CA ASP A 140 -18.05 -10.84 -12.74
C ASP A 140 -17.44 -11.48 -11.49
N LYS A 141 -16.25 -12.08 -11.63
CA LYS A 141 -15.54 -12.70 -10.49
C LYS A 141 -15.10 -11.65 -9.48
N LEU A 142 -14.63 -10.49 -9.97
CA LEU A 142 -14.24 -9.40 -9.10
C LEU A 142 -15.44 -8.81 -8.35
N ALA A 143 -16.58 -8.65 -9.03
CA ALA A 143 -17.83 -8.21 -8.40
C ALA A 143 -18.30 -9.17 -7.31
N LEU A 144 -18.35 -10.47 -7.60
CA LEU A 144 -18.72 -11.49 -6.60
C LEU A 144 -17.75 -11.54 -5.42
N MET A 145 -16.46 -11.30 -5.65
CA MET A 145 -15.46 -11.17 -4.57
C MET A 145 -15.75 -9.95 -3.70
N PHE A 146 -16.06 -8.79 -4.28
CA PHE A 146 -16.46 -7.60 -3.51
C PHE A 146 -17.75 -7.82 -2.72
N HIS A 147 -18.76 -8.47 -3.32
CA HIS A 147 -19.98 -8.84 -2.60
C HIS A 147 -19.68 -9.78 -1.42
N SER A 148 -18.83 -10.80 -1.64
CA SER A 148 -18.36 -11.70 -0.57
C SER A 148 -17.66 -10.94 0.55
N LEU A 149 -16.81 -9.97 0.19
CA LEU A 149 -16.07 -9.14 1.14
C LEU A 149 -17.01 -8.29 1.98
N ILE A 150 -17.98 -7.62 1.35
CA ILE A 150 -18.96 -6.79 2.05
C ILE A 150 -19.81 -7.65 2.99
N SER A 151 -20.31 -8.80 2.53
CA SER A 151 -21.07 -9.74 3.38
C SER A 151 -20.25 -10.22 4.57
N LEU A 152 -18.99 -10.60 4.36
CA LEU A 152 -18.08 -11.00 5.44
C LEU A 152 -17.84 -9.86 6.45
N MET A 153 -17.67 -8.63 5.98
CA MET A 153 -17.53 -7.45 6.84
C MET A 153 -18.83 -7.12 7.59
N MET A 154 -20.00 -7.42 7.03
CA MET A 154 -21.28 -7.25 7.73
C MET A 154 -21.50 -8.32 8.80
N GLU A 155 -21.14 -9.58 8.51
CA GLU A 155 -21.20 -10.68 9.47
C GLU A 155 -20.18 -10.52 10.60
N ARG A 156 -18.99 -10.00 10.26
CA ARG A 156 -17.88 -9.78 11.19
C ARG A 156 -17.38 -8.34 11.05
N PRO A 157 -18.05 -7.36 11.67
CA PRO A 157 -17.67 -5.96 11.56
C PRO A 157 -16.20 -5.71 11.94
N PRO A 158 -15.43 -4.98 11.11
CA PRO A 158 -14.10 -4.52 11.50
C PRO A 158 -14.17 -3.66 12.75
N THR A 159 -13.13 -3.73 13.60
CA THR A 159 -13.08 -2.93 14.83
C THR A 159 -13.09 -1.43 14.52
N ALA A 160 -14.05 -0.70 15.10
CA ALA A 160 -14.14 0.75 15.01
C ALA A 160 -13.01 1.44 15.80
N ASN A 161 -12.65 2.65 15.37
CA ASN A 161 -11.66 3.56 15.98
C ASN A 161 -10.21 3.10 15.96
N GLN A 162 -9.41 3.74 15.13
CA GLN A 162 -7.95 3.62 15.09
C GLN A 162 -7.37 5.03 15.08
N THR A 163 -7.07 5.55 16.27
CA THR A 163 -6.66 6.96 16.46
C THR A 163 -5.15 7.11 16.37
N SER A 164 -4.40 6.09 16.76
CA SER A 164 -2.95 6.06 16.68
C SER A 164 -2.43 5.33 15.43
N TYR A 165 -1.18 5.62 15.08
CA TYR A 165 -0.49 4.94 13.98
C TYR A 165 -0.37 3.41 14.20
N PRO A 166 0.06 2.90 15.38
CA PRO A 166 0.12 1.45 15.63
C PRO A 166 -1.24 0.76 15.55
N GLU A 167 -2.29 1.40 16.08
CA GLU A 167 -3.68 0.96 15.94
C GLU A 167 -4.05 0.80 14.47
N ARG A 168 -3.88 1.84 13.65
CA ARG A 168 -4.17 1.78 12.21
C ARG A 168 -3.40 0.68 11.50
N MET A 169 -2.12 0.49 11.82
CA MET A 169 -1.29 -0.57 11.25
C MET A 169 -1.82 -1.96 11.60
N ASN A 170 -2.23 -2.17 12.84
CA ASN A 170 -2.85 -3.42 13.29
C ASN A 170 -4.19 -3.64 12.60
N TRP A 171 -5.00 -2.60 12.43
CA TRP A 171 -6.26 -2.69 11.71
C TRP A 171 -6.06 -3.02 10.22
N GLU A 172 -5.12 -2.36 9.55
CA GLU A 172 -4.80 -2.62 8.13
C GLU A 172 -4.28 -4.05 7.94
N THR A 173 -3.48 -4.54 8.88
CA THR A 173 -3.00 -5.92 8.93
C THR A 173 -4.17 -6.90 9.14
N SER A 174 -5.04 -6.64 10.11
CA SER A 174 -6.23 -7.46 10.38
C SER A 174 -7.20 -7.47 9.19
N PHE A 175 -7.44 -6.31 8.56
CA PHE A 175 -8.26 -6.19 7.35
C PHE A 175 -7.70 -7.07 6.23
N ARG A 176 -6.39 -6.96 5.97
CA ARG A 176 -5.71 -7.78 4.96
C ARG A 176 -5.82 -9.28 5.26
N ASP A 177 -5.51 -9.69 6.48
CA ASP A 177 -5.34 -11.11 6.82
C ASP A 177 -6.69 -11.82 7.01
N ASN A 178 -7.67 -11.14 7.62
CA ASN A 178 -8.95 -11.76 8.00
C ASN A 178 -10.06 -11.58 6.95
N TYR A 179 -9.96 -10.57 6.07
CA TYR A 179 -11.01 -10.26 5.09
C TYR A 179 -10.53 -10.40 3.65
N VAL A 180 -9.39 -9.79 3.30
CA VAL A 180 -8.93 -9.78 1.90
C VAL A 180 -8.28 -11.10 1.48
N THR A 181 -7.31 -11.59 2.25
CA THR A 181 -6.49 -12.76 1.90
C THR A 181 -7.34 -14.03 1.67
N PRO A 182 -8.35 -14.34 2.52
CA PRO A 182 -9.20 -15.51 2.31
C PRO A 182 -9.99 -15.47 1.00
N LEU A 183 -10.34 -14.27 0.52
CA LEU A 183 -11.18 -14.06 -0.66
C LEU A 183 -10.38 -13.90 -1.96
N THR A 184 -9.08 -13.64 -1.86
CA THR A 184 -8.22 -13.33 -3.02
C THR A 184 -7.21 -14.42 -3.34
N THR A 185 -6.93 -15.32 -2.38
CA THR A 185 -6.03 -16.47 -2.61
C THR A 185 -6.58 -17.41 -3.69
N ASN A 186 -7.90 -17.60 -3.75
CA ASN A 186 -8.57 -18.31 -4.83
C ASN A 186 -9.89 -17.62 -5.19
N ILE A 187 -9.78 -16.56 -5.99
CA ILE A 187 -10.94 -15.76 -6.39
C ILE A 187 -12.01 -16.55 -7.16
N THR A 188 -11.62 -17.60 -7.89
CA THR A 188 -12.60 -18.44 -8.59
C THR A 188 -13.45 -19.21 -7.59
N ALA A 189 -12.83 -19.83 -6.58
CA ALA A 189 -13.58 -20.51 -5.51
C ALA A 189 -14.47 -19.53 -4.73
N THR A 190 -13.97 -18.34 -4.41
CA THR A 190 -14.77 -17.29 -3.75
C THR A 190 -16.01 -16.92 -4.56
N ALA A 191 -15.85 -16.63 -5.85
CA ALA A 191 -16.96 -16.27 -6.73
C ALA A 191 -18.00 -17.40 -6.84
N THR A 192 -17.55 -18.64 -6.99
CA THR A 192 -18.41 -19.82 -7.05
C THR A 192 -19.19 -20.02 -5.74
N ASN A 193 -18.53 -19.93 -4.59
CA ASN A 193 -19.17 -20.11 -3.29
C ASN A 193 -20.23 -19.04 -3.02
N TYR A 194 -19.94 -17.78 -3.37
CA TYR A 194 -20.89 -16.69 -3.18
C TYR A 194 -22.12 -16.86 -4.07
N HIS A 195 -21.90 -17.23 -5.34
CA HIS A 195 -22.99 -17.50 -6.27
C HIS A 195 -23.91 -18.61 -5.77
N PHE A 196 -23.38 -19.71 -5.22
CA PHE A 196 -24.21 -20.76 -4.64
C PHE A 196 -24.91 -20.38 -3.33
N SER A 197 -24.38 -19.42 -2.58
CA SER A 197 -24.95 -19.01 -1.29
C SER A 197 -26.06 -17.97 -1.43
N TYR A 198 -26.08 -17.19 -2.52
CA TYR A 198 -26.96 -16.02 -2.69
C TYR A 198 -27.53 -15.82 -4.11
N GLY A 199 -27.25 -16.72 -5.05
CA GLY A 199 -27.82 -16.73 -6.41
C GLY A 199 -28.98 -17.71 -6.52
#